data_AF-A0A0U5BWT9-F1
#
_entry.id   AF-A0A0U5BWT9-F1
#
_cell.length_a   1.000
_cell.length_b   1.000
_cell.length_c   1.000
_cell.angle_alpha   90.00
_cell.angle_beta   90.00
_cell.angle_gamma   90.00
#
_symmetry.space_group_name_H-M   'P 1'
#
loop_
_entity.id
_entity.type
_entity.pdbx_description
1 polymer ?
#
loop_
_entity_poly.entity_id
_entity_poly.type
_entity_poly.pdbx_seq_one_letter_code
_entity_poly.pdbx_strand_id
1 'polypeptide(L)'
;MGLSEYYKSRPYKEWIEDWELGIDEEDGQAFFYHTAPTWLSIRDLIHEAGLDNHPKVIELDKKAIINAIRNKADPPYDREYEGLDRWWWHLDKIAEGIFPPELLPEHLRDTYLKAR
;
A
#
# COMPACT_ATOMS: atom_id res chain seq x y z
N MET A 1 14.49 -2.14 21.15
CA MET A 1 14.33 -1.20 20.03
C MET A 1 13.41 -1.88 19.03
N GLY A 2 12.12 -1.53 19.06
CA GLY A 2 11.14 -2.17 18.17
C GLY A 2 11.32 -1.69 16.73
N LEU A 3 10.89 -2.49 15.75
CA LEU A 3 10.96 -2.12 14.33
C LEU A 3 10.37 -0.71 14.08
N SER A 4 9.28 -0.36 14.77
CA SER A 4 8.68 0.99 14.73
C SER A 4 9.63 2.14 15.12
N GLU A 5 10.59 1.95 16.01
CA GLU A 5 11.51 3.01 16.48
C GLU A 5 12.66 3.21 15.49
N TYR A 6 13.11 2.11 14.88
CA TYR A 6 14.16 2.11 13.86
C TYR A 6 13.72 2.90 12.62
N TYR A 7 12.52 2.64 12.10
CA TYR A 7 12.03 3.31 10.90
C TYR A 7 11.75 4.80 11.11
N LYS A 8 11.26 5.22 12.28
CA LYS A 8 10.97 6.64 12.60
C LYS A 8 12.23 7.53 12.65
N SER A 9 13.43 6.95 12.70
CA SER A 9 14.69 7.68 12.66
C SER A 9 15.24 7.95 11.25
N ARG A 10 14.65 7.32 10.22
CA ARG A 10 15.10 7.42 8.82
C ARG A 10 14.49 8.64 8.10
N PRO A 11 15.21 9.26 7.13
CA PRO A 11 14.64 10.27 6.25
C PRO A 11 13.41 9.76 5.49
N TYR A 12 12.38 10.59 5.35
CA TYR A 12 11.12 10.21 4.66
C TYR A 12 11.32 9.74 3.20
N LYS A 13 12.39 10.19 2.53
CA LYS A 13 12.75 9.76 1.17
C LYS A 13 12.96 8.25 1.10
N GLU A 14 13.53 7.67 2.15
CA GLU A 14 13.81 6.24 2.22
C GLU A 14 12.52 5.42 2.38
N TRP A 15 11.48 5.96 3.04
CA TRP A 15 10.19 5.28 3.10
C TRP A 15 9.47 5.24 1.75
N ILE A 16 9.59 6.32 0.95
CA ILE A 16 9.01 6.35 -0.41
C ILE A 16 9.72 5.36 -1.32
N GLU A 17 11.05 5.26 -1.21
CA GLU A 17 11.85 4.27 -1.95
C GLU A 17 11.51 2.83 -1.51
N ASP A 18 11.38 2.59 -0.20
CA ASP A 18 10.95 1.30 0.32
C ASP A 18 9.51 0.96 -0.15
N TRP A 19 8.59 1.94 -0.20
CA TRP A 19 7.25 1.70 -0.75
C TRP A 19 7.29 1.32 -2.23
N GLU A 20 8.09 2.02 -3.03
CA GLU A 20 8.29 1.71 -4.45
C GLU A 20 8.82 0.28 -4.67
N LEU A 21 9.75 -0.18 -3.84
CA LEU A 21 10.23 -1.56 -3.85
C LEU A 21 9.14 -2.55 -3.44
N GLY A 22 8.39 -2.24 -2.39
CA GLY A 22 7.35 -3.12 -1.85
C GLY A 22 6.23 -3.39 -2.86
N ILE A 23 5.90 -2.42 -3.71
CA ILE A 23 4.83 -2.53 -4.71
C ILE A 23 5.32 -2.80 -6.12
N ASP A 24 6.59 -3.20 -6.27
CA ASP A 24 7.13 -3.51 -7.59
C ASP A 24 6.35 -4.63 -8.30
N GLU A 25 6.30 -4.60 -9.64
CA GLU A 25 5.48 -5.55 -10.39
C GLU A 25 6.06 -6.97 -10.35
N GLU A 26 7.38 -7.11 -10.41
CA GLU A 26 8.05 -8.41 -10.54
C GLU A 26 8.31 -9.05 -9.17
N ASP A 27 8.77 -8.24 -8.21
CA ASP A 27 9.24 -8.72 -6.90
C ASP A 27 8.46 -8.11 -5.72
N GLY A 28 7.35 -7.42 -6.00
CA GLY A 28 6.56 -6.66 -5.02
C GLY A 28 6.10 -7.49 -3.83
N GLN A 29 6.77 -7.30 -2.71
CA GLN A 29 6.53 -8.04 -1.48
C GLN A 29 5.27 -7.59 -0.72
N ALA A 30 4.66 -6.46 -1.10
CA ALA A 30 3.41 -5.99 -0.52
C ALA A 30 2.19 -6.86 -0.88
N PHE A 31 2.33 -7.74 -1.87
CA PHE A 31 1.22 -8.55 -2.40
C PHE A 31 1.20 -10.00 -1.87
N PHE A 32 2.19 -10.43 -1.09
CA PHE A 32 2.31 -11.81 -0.62
C PHE A 32 2.00 -11.94 0.87
N TYR A 33 1.19 -12.94 1.24
CA TYR A 33 0.67 -13.20 2.59
C TYR A 33 1.67 -12.98 3.73
N HIS A 34 2.88 -13.54 3.62
CA HIS A 34 3.89 -13.51 4.68
C HIS A 34 4.70 -12.22 4.77
N THR A 35 4.89 -11.54 3.65
CA THR A 35 5.77 -10.36 3.57
C THR A 35 4.99 -9.06 3.56
N ALA A 36 3.73 -9.08 3.13
CA ALA A 36 2.85 -7.92 3.03
C ALA A 36 2.85 -7.03 4.28
N PRO A 37 2.67 -7.54 5.52
CA PRO A 37 2.60 -6.68 6.70
C PRO A 37 3.78 -5.71 6.84
N THR A 38 5.01 -6.15 6.52
CA THR A 38 6.20 -5.30 6.62
C THR A 38 6.15 -4.11 5.65
N TRP A 39 5.68 -4.33 4.43
CA TRP A 39 5.61 -3.29 3.39
C TRP A 39 4.39 -2.39 3.54
N LEU A 40 3.28 -2.94 4.02
CA LEU A 40 2.08 -2.15 4.32
C LEU A 40 2.32 -1.19 5.49
N SER A 41 3.09 -1.60 6.50
CA SER A 41 3.53 -0.72 7.58
C SER A 41 4.45 0.42 7.11
N ILE A 42 5.17 0.28 5.98
CA ILE A 42 5.89 1.41 5.38
C ILE A 42 4.90 2.46 4.87
N ARG A 43 3.79 2.03 4.26
CA ARG A 43 2.75 2.96 3.82
C ARG A 43 2.03 3.65 4.99
N ASP A 44 1.91 2.97 6.14
CA ASP A 44 1.46 3.59 7.38
C ASP A 44 2.38 4.72 7.83
N LEU A 45 3.71 4.55 7.78
CA LEU A 45 4.67 5.61 8.12
C LEU A 45 4.54 6.83 7.18
N ILE A 46 4.35 6.59 5.89
CA ILE A 46 4.11 7.66 4.90
C ILE A 46 2.82 8.42 5.23
N HIS A 47 1.75 7.70 5.60
CA HIS A 47 0.48 8.30 6.00
C HIS A 47 0.61 9.11 7.29
N GLU A 48 1.23 8.54 8.33
CA GLU A 48 1.48 9.19 9.62
C GLU A 48 2.34 10.47 9.49
N ALA A 49 3.21 10.51 8.49
CA ALA A 49 4.00 11.69 8.15
C ALA A 49 3.24 12.76 7.34
N GLY A 50 1.98 12.52 6.98
CA GLY A 50 1.15 13.44 6.20
C GLY A 50 1.54 13.55 4.73
N LEU A 51 2.18 12.52 4.17
CA LEU A 51 2.75 12.53 2.82
C LEU A 51 1.81 11.96 1.74
N ASP A 52 0.55 11.68 2.06
CA ASP A 52 -0.42 11.09 1.13
C ASP A 52 -0.59 11.89 -0.17
N ASN A 53 -0.50 13.22 -0.08
CA ASN A 53 -0.64 14.11 -1.23
C ASN A 53 0.70 14.41 -1.94
N HIS A 54 1.80 13.79 -1.52
CA HIS A 54 3.09 13.95 -2.18
C HIS A 54 3.02 13.39 -3.62
N PRO A 55 3.49 14.11 -4.65
CA PRO A 55 3.32 13.68 -6.05
C PRO A 55 3.82 12.25 -6.34
N LYS A 56 4.98 11.88 -5.78
CA LYS A 56 5.53 10.53 -5.94
C LYS A 56 4.71 9.47 -5.18
N VAL A 57 4.13 9.80 -4.03
CA VAL A 57 3.30 8.85 -3.27
C VAL A 57 2.01 8.56 -4.05
N ILE A 58 1.38 9.60 -4.61
CA ILE A 58 0.21 9.43 -5.50
C ILE A 58 0.53 8.55 -6.70
N GLU A 59 1.70 8.73 -7.34
CA GLU A 59 2.15 7.91 -8.46
C GLU A 59 2.32 6.44 -8.05
N LEU A 60 3.00 6.20 -6.92
CA LEU A 60 3.23 4.85 -6.40
C LEU A 60 1.94 4.19 -5.96
N ASP A 61 1.04 4.90 -5.30
CA ASP A 61 -0.25 4.36 -4.87
C ASP A 61 -1.10 3.92 -6.07
N LYS A 62 -1.06 4.65 -7.20
CA LYS A 62 -1.68 4.20 -8.46
C LYS A 62 -1.02 2.92 -8.98
N LYS A 63 0.31 2.83 -8.94
CA LYS A 63 1.06 1.63 -9.33
C LYS A 63 0.69 0.45 -8.42
N ALA A 64 0.54 0.67 -7.13
CA ALA A 64 0.16 -0.34 -6.14
C ALA A 64 -1.21 -0.95 -6.44
N ILE A 65 -2.22 -0.13 -6.78
CA ILE A 65 -3.55 -0.62 -7.20
C ILE A 65 -3.44 -1.53 -8.43
N ILE A 66 -2.74 -1.07 -9.47
CA ILE A 66 -2.59 -1.82 -10.73
C ILE A 66 -1.87 -3.14 -10.48
N ASN A 67 -0.77 -3.10 -9.73
CA ASN A 67 0.08 -4.26 -9.47
C ASN A 67 -0.61 -5.26 -8.54
N ALA A 68 -1.39 -4.80 -7.55
CA ALA A 68 -2.18 -5.70 -6.70
C ALA A 68 -3.18 -6.52 -7.52
N ILE A 69 -3.88 -5.88 -8.47
CA ILE A 69 -4.83 -6.56 -9.36
C ILE A 69 -4.09 -7.57 -10.26
N ARG A 70 -2.98 -7.17 -10.88
CA ARG A 70 -2.19 -8.04 -11.76
C ARG A 70 -1.62 -9.25 -11.03
N ASN A 71 -1.06 -9.04 -9.85
CA ASN A 71 -0.41 -10.07 -9.05
C ASN A 71 -1.39 -10.88 -8.18
N LYS A 72 -2.68 -10.53 -8.18
CA LYS A 72 -3.71 -11.16 -7.32
C LYS A 72 -3.29 -11.17 -5.86
N ALA A 73 -3.08 -9.97 -5.31
CA ALA A 73 -2.57 -9.79 -3.95
C ALA A 73 -3.31 -10.69 -2.93
N ASP A 74 -2.53 -11.33 -2.06
CA ASP A 74 -3.03 -12.14 -0.96
C ASP A 74 -3.46 -11.25 0.22
N PRO A 75 -4.40 -11.70 1.07
CA PRO A 75 -4.62 -11.06 2.35
C PRO A 75 -3.35 -11.12 3.22
N PRO A 76 -2.97 -10.09 3.98
CA PRO A 76 -1.81 -10.16 4.87
C PRO A 76 -2.04 -11.15 6.03
N TYR A 77 -1.00 -11.91 6.44
CA TYR A 77 -1.05 -12.86 7.58
C TYR A 77 -1.47 -12.20 8.89
N ASP A 78 -0.89 -11.03 9.17
CA ASP A 78 -1.20 -10.23 10.36
C ASP A 78 -1.88 -8.95 9.89
N ARG A 79 -3.20 -9.03 9.72
CA ARG A 79 -3.99 -7.84 9.41
C ARG A 79 -4.16 -7.07 10.72
N GLU A 80 -3.20 -6.19 11.00
CA GLU A 80 -3.23 -5.30 12.17
C GLU A 80 -4.41 -4.29 12.12
N TYR A 81 -5.14 -4.23 11.00
CA TYR A 81 -6.16 -3.21 10.76
C TYR A 81 -7.49 -3.77 10.23
N GLU A 82 -8.57 -3.64 11.03
CA GLU A 82 -9.91 -4.06 10.64
C GLU A 82 -10.68 -2.99 9.84
N GLY A 83 -10.34 -1.71 10.02
CA GLY A 83 -10.95 -0.59 9.30
C GLY A 83 -10.57 -0.53 7.82
N LEU A 84 -11.43 0.07 6.99
CA LEU A 84 -11.21 0.19 5.53
C LEU A 84 -10.59 1.53 5.12
N ASP A 85 -10.37 2.45 6.06
CA ASP A 85 -9.75 3.77 5.84
C ASP A 85 -8.30 3.65 5.38
N ARG A 86 -7.56 2.63 5.83
CA ARG A 86 -6.23 2.30 5.32
C ARG A 86 -6.33 1.30 4.17
N TRP A 87 -6.77 1.79 3.00
CA TRP A 87 -7.03 0.96 1.82
C TRP A 87 -5.84 0.06 1.42
N TRP A 88 -4.60 0.48 1.67
CA TRP A 88 -3.39 -0.30 1.36
C TRP A 88 -3.31 -1.61 2.17
N TRP A 89 -4.01 -1.74 3.29
CA TRP A 89 -4.12 -3.03 4.01
C TRP A 89 -5.11 -4.02 3.38
N HIS A 90 -5.80 -3.60 2.33
CA HIS A 90 -6.84 -4.35 1.65
C HIS A 90 -6.55 -4.52 0.14
N LEU A 91 -5.26 -4.63 -0.22
CA LEU A 91 -4.84 -4.89 -1.60
C LEU A 91 -5.43 -6.20 -2.17
N ASP A 92 -5.69 -7.19 -1.31
CA ASP A 92 -6.44 -8.41 -1.63
C ASP A 92 -7.86 -8.10 -2.13
N LYS A 93 -8.60 -7.28 -1.38
CA LYS A 93 -9.96 -6.88 -1.75
C LYS A 93 -9.98 -6.03 -3.02
N ILE A 94 -8.94 -5.22 -3.21
CA ILE A 94 -8.76 -4.43 -4.44
C ILE A 94 -8.49 -5.37 -5.62
N ALA A 95 -7.62 -6.37 -5.45
CA ALA A 95 -7.33 -7.36 -6.47
C ALA A 95 -8.56 -8.19 -6.86
N GLU A 96 -9.40 -8.56 -5.89
CA GLU A 96 -10.67 -9.24 -6.11
C GLU A 96 -11.80 -8.31 -6.63
N GLY A 97 -11.59 -7.00 -6.56
CA GLY A 97 -12.59 -6.00 -6.93
C GLY A 97 -13.73 -5.84 -5.91
N ILE A 98 -13.60 -6.36 -4.70
CA ILE A 98 -14.65 -6.24 -3.67
C ILE A 98 -14.43 -5.05 -2.73
N PHE A 99 -13.30 -4.33 -2.85
CA PHE A 99 -13.07 -3.11 -2.09
C PHE A 99 -14.03 -1.98 -2.53
N PRO A 100 -14.70 -1.27 -1.61
CA PRO A 100 -15.62 -0.18 -1.95
C PRO A 100 -14.88 1.03 -2.57
N PRO A 101 -15.14 1.41 -3.84
CA PRO A 101 -14.42 2.50 -4.50
C PRO A 101 -14.52 3.84 -3.78
N GLU A 102 -15.64 4.15 -3.14
CA GLU A 102 -15.88 5.40 -2.41
C GLU A 102 -14.93 5.61 -1.22
N LEU A 103 -14.31 4.54 -0.71
CA LEU A 103 -13.34 4.60 0.37
C LEU A 103 -11.91 4.85 -0.12
N LEU A 104 -11.65 4.71 -1.43
CA LEU A 104 -10.38 5.13 -2.00
C LEU A 104 -10.30 6.66 -2.12
N PRO A 105 -9.09 7.24 -1.98
CA PRO A 105 -8.81 8.60 -2.41
C PRO A 105 -9.29 8.85 -3.84
N GLU A 106 -9.83 10.04 -4.10
CA GLU A 106 -10.43 10.40 -5.40
C GLU A 106 -9.48 10.09 -6.58
N HIS A 107 -8.20 10.40 -6.42
CA HIS A 107 -7.17 10.17 -7.44
C HIS A 107 -6.85 8.68 -7.70
N LEU A 108 -7.27 7.76 -6.83
CA LEU A 108 -7.10 6.31 -6.97
C LEU A 108 -8.37 5.61 -7.46
N ARG A 109 -9.56 6.20 -7.25
CA ARG A 109 -10.84 5.61 -7.69
C ARG A 109 -10.85 5.32 -9.19
N ASP A 110 -10.45 6.30 -9.97
CA ASP A 110 -10.38 6.17 -11.43
C ASP A 110 -9.41 5.06 -11.86
N THR A 111 -8.26 4.95 -11.18
CA THR A 111 -7.28 3.90 -11.46
C THR A 111 -7.86 2.53 -11.14
N TYR A 112 -8.49 2.38 -9.97
CA TYR A 112 -9.11 1.13 -9.55
C TYR A 112 -10.24 0.69 -10.49
N LEU A 113 -11.14 1.60 -10.87
CA LEU A 113 -12.26 1.29 -11.74
C LEU A 113 -11.84 0.95 -13.18
N LYS A 114 -10.74 1.54 -13.68
CA LYS A 114 -10.20 1.26 -15.03
C LYS A 114 -9.35 -0.01 -15.10
N ALA A 115 -8.79 -0.44 -13.97
CA ALA A 115 -7.91 -1.60 -13.90
C ALA A 115 -8.66 -2.92 -13.68
N ARG A 116 -9.96 -2.88 -13.36
CA ARG A 116 -10.87 -4.04 -13.34
C ARG A 116 -11.30 -4.45 -14.75
#